data_AF-A0A6J8EQH3-F1
#
_entry.id   AF-A0A6J8EQH3-F1
#
_cell.length_a   1.000
_cell.length_b   1.000
_cell.length_c   1.000
_cell.angle_alpha   90.00
_cell.angle_beta   90.00
_cell.angle_gamma   90.00
#
_symmetry.space_group_name_H-M   'P 1'
#
loop_
_entity.id
_entity.type
_entity.pdbx_description
1 polymer ?
#
loop_
_entity_poly.entity_id
_entity_poly.type
_entity_poly.pdbx_seq_one_letter_code
_entity_poly.pdbx_strand_id
1 'polypeptide(L)'
;MSELLLFFVSFEIKEGHGQVENRIQYASINVIGDKAKYKFRVVGEAKIIAIFEVQHYSVMNQITSDITRNGFCNVTCTSLTHLESWQKLLGSSSSQYNFPHRLSGNDFLWFEVGYDHGISKDEFDILWERGTQSMIHQLREGQIEIEIFKVLGERRLYGFTSKKSYEDWETHLWNFQAEDKIYKNAKLVTKI
;
A
#
# COMPACT_ATOMS: atom_id res chain seq x y z
N MET A 1 -21.80 -12.02 -4.10
CA MET A 1 -21.09 -11.16 -3.12
C MET A 1 -20.65 -9.92 -3.86
N SER A 2 -20.94 -8.73 -3.34
CA SER A 2 -20.43 -7.47 -3.90
C SER A 2 -18.93 -7.38 -3.64
N GLU A 3 -18.14 -7.09 -4.68
CA GLU A 3 -16.70 -6.87 -4.54
C GLU A 3 -16.45 -5.62 -3.69
N LEU A 4 -15.55 -5.72 -2.70
CA LEU A 4 -15.19 -4.61 -1.84
C LEU A 4 -14.13 -3.74 -2.55
N LEU A 5 -14.25 -2.43 -2.39
CA LEU A 5 -13.36 -1.42 -2.93
C LEU A 5 -12.25 -1.10 -1.93
N LEU A 6 -11.00 -1.01 -2.42
CA LEU A 6 -9.83 -0.73 -1.58
C LEU A 6 -9.31 0.67 -1.81
N PHE A 7 -8.92 1.33 -0.72
CA PHE A 7 -8.37 2.68 -0.75
C PHE A 7 -7.16 2.81 0.16
N PHE A 8 -6.09 3.39 -0.37
CA PHE A 8 -4.99 3.92 0.41
C PHE A 8 -5.33 5.35 0.80
N VAL A 9 -5.27 5.64 2.08
CA VAL A 9 -5.50 7.01 2.58
C VAL A 9 -4.30 7.44 3.40
N SER A 10 -3.75 8.58 3.03
CA SER A 10 -2.65 9.25 3.71
C SER A 10 -3.18 10.47 4.45
N PHE A 11 -2.87 10.55 5.74
CA PHE A 11 -3.23 11.65 6.62
C PHE A 11 -1.95 12.34 7.08
N GLU A 12 -1.68 13.51 6.53
CA GLU A 12 -0.53 14.34 6.90
C GLU A 12 -1.00 15.45 7.85
N ILE A 13 -0.47 15.46 9.06
CA ILE A 13 -0.89 16.39 10.12
C ILE A 13 -0.22 17.74 9.88
N LYS A 14 -1.02 18.81 9.87
CA LYS A 14 -0.52 20.17 9.66
C LYS A 14 0.32 20.61 10.85
N GLU A 15 1.56 21.03 10.60
CA GLU A 15 2.44 21.64 11.61
C GLU A 15 1.86 22.98 12.09
N GLY A 16 1.87 23.22 13.40
CA GLY A 16 1.37 24.48 13.97
C GLY A 16 0.82 24.41 15.39
N HIS A 17 0.73 23.22 16.01
CA HIS A 17 0.32 23.11 17.41
C HIS A 17 1.16 22.04 18.10
N GLY A 18 1.74 22.41 19.24
CA GLY A 18 2.94 21.79 19.82
C GLY A 18 2.86 20.36 20.35
N GLN A 19 1.95 19.49 19.89
CA GLN A 19 1.99 18.06 20.20
C GLN A 19 1.47 17.22 19.01
N VAL A 20 2.36 16.96 18.07
CA VAL A 20 2.11 16.08 16.90
C VAL A 20 1.69 14.68 17.35
N GLU A 21 2.30 14.13 18.41
CA GLU A 21 2.01 12.77 18.88
C GLU A 21 0.58 12.61 19.40
N ASN A 22 0.09 13.56 20.20
CA ASN A 22 -1.29 13.53 20.69
C ASN A 22 -2.32 13.68 19.56
N ARG A 23 -1.96 14.40 18.48
CA ARG A 23 -2.80 14.50 17.28
C ARG A 23 -2.78 13.23 16.43
N ILE A 24 -1.62 12.58 16.30
CA ILE A 24 -1.51 11.26 15.66
C ILE A 24 -2.39 10.26 16.42
N GLN A 25 -2.29 10.23 17.74
CA GLN A 25 -3.09 9.33 18.57
C GLN A 25 -4.59 9.64 18.43
N TYR A 26 -4.98 10.92 18.48
CA TYR A 26 -6.36 11.34 18.27
C TYR A 26 -6.90 10.95 16.87
N ALA A 27 -6.12 11.16 15.81
CA ALA A 27 -6.50 10.78 14.45
C ALA A 27 -6.61 9.26 14.29
N SER A 28 -5.70 8.50 14.91
CA SER A 28 -5.71 7.03 14.86
C SER A 28 -6.91 6.40 15.58
N ILE A 29 -7.40 7.04 16.65
CA ILE A 29 -8.49 6.53 17.50
C ILE A 29 -9.86 7.02 17.00
N ASN A 30 -10.02 8.34 16.82
CA ASN A 30 -11.35 8.93 16.59
C ASN A 30 -11.72 9.08 15.12
N VAL A 31 -10.73 9.20 14.24
CA VAL A 31 -10.92 9.70 12.87
C VAL A 31 -10.83 8.55 11.85
N ILE A 32 -9.90 7.62 12.07
CA ILE A 32 -9.72 6.41 11.23
C ILE A 32 -10.58 5.26 11.74
N GLY A 33 -10.84 5.19 13.05
CA GLY A 33 -11.71 4.21 13.71
C GLY A 33 -11.36 2.74 13.44
N ASP A 34 -12.25 1.82 13.81
CA ASP A 34 -12.15 0.38 13.53
C ASP A 34 -12.48 0.03 12.06
N LYS A 35 -12.76 1.04 11.23
CA LYS A 35 -13.20 0.86 9.84
C LYS A 35 -12.03 0.65 8.87
N ALA A 36 -10.81 1.00 9.25
CA ALA A 36 -9.63 0.73 8.45
C ALA A 36 -9.24 -0.74 8.60
N LYS A 37 -8.98 -1.41 7.46
CA LYS A 37 -8.38 -2.76 7.43
C LYS A 37 -7.00 -2.74 8.08
N TYR A 38 -6.20 -1.74 7.73
CA TYR A 38 -4.90 -1.48 8.32
C TYR A 38 -4.69 -0.01 8.57
N LYS A 39 -3.95 0.31 9.64
CA LYS A 39 -3.52 1.67 9.97
C LYS A 39 -2.11 1.64 10.54
N PHE A 40 -1.28 2.57 10.07
CA PHE A 40 0.12 2.66 10.43
C PHE A 40 0.55 4.10 10.62
N ARG A 41 1.37 4.36 11.64
CA ARG A 41 2.12 5.60 11.81
C ARG A 41 3.41 5.51 11.00
N VAL A 42 3.75 6.55 10.24
CA VAL A 42 5.06 6.64 9.57
C VAL A 42 6.09 7.16 10.57
N VAL A 43 7.18 6.42 10.76
CA VAL A 43 8.21 6.77 11.73
C VAL A 43 8.99 7.99 11.24
N GLY A 44 9.16 8.99 12.12
CA GLY A 44 9.85 10.24 11.80
C GLY A 44 9.02 11.26 11.02
N GLU A 45 7.76 10.95 10.70
CA GLU A 45 6.86 11.85 9.95
C GLU A 45 5.58 12.12 10.74
N ALA A 46 5.00 13.32 10.56
CA ALA A 46 3.69 13.68 11.07
C ALA A 46 2.56 13.06 10.21
N LYS A 47 2.66 11.75 9.94
CA LYS A 47 1.88 11.07 8.91
C LYS A 47 1.33 9.73 9.38
N ILE A 48 0.06 9.49 9.09
CA ILE A 48 -0.61 8.19 9.24
C ILE A 48 -1.02 7.72 7.84
N ILE A 49 -0.85 6.44 7.56
CA ILE A 49 -1.36 5.80 6.36
C ILE A 49 -2.33 4.69 6.76
N ALA A 50 -3.38 4.50 5.98
CA ALA A 50 -4.38 3.47 6.24
C ALA A 50 -4.89 2.86 4.95
N ILE A 51 -5.31 1.60 5.05
CA ILE A 51 -6.01 0.87 4.01
C ILE A 51 -7.46 0.70 4.45
N PHE A 52 -8.39 1.17 3.63
CA PHE A 52 -9.83 0.98 3.83
C PHE A 52 -10.38 -0.02 2.82
N GLU A 53 -11.30 -0.86 3.29
CA GLU A 53 -12.04 -1.80 2.46
C GLU A 53 -13.53 -1.50 2.64
N VAL A 54 -14.19 -0.97 1.61
CA VAL A 54 -15.57 -0.46 1.68
C VAL A 54 -16.45 -1.02 0.57
N GLN A 55 -17.76 -1.03 0.79
CA GLN A 55 -18.72 -1.50 -0.23
C GLN A 55 -18.92 -0.50 -1.39
N HIS A 56 -18.83 0.80 -1.10
CA HIS A 56 -19.15 1.86 -2.07
C HIS A 56 -18.23 3.07 -1.91
N TYR A 57 -17.93 3.75 -3.03
CA TYR A 57 -17.10 4.96 -3.06
C TYR A 57 -17.67 6.10 -2.18
N SER A 58 -19.00 6.19 -2.05
CA SER A 58 -19.66 7.18 -1.20
C SER A 58 -19.24 7.09 0.27
N VAL A 59 -18.96 5.88 0.77
CA VAL A 59 -18.48 5.66 2.14
C VAL A 59 -17.10 6.30 2.32
N MET A 60 -16.18 6.13 1.35
CA MET A 60 -14.87 6.80 1.42
C MET A 60 -14.96 8.31 1.27
N ASN A 61 -15.87 8.83 0.45
CA ASN A 61 -16.09 10.27 0.37
C ASN A 61 -16.56 10.85 1.70
N GLN A 62 -17.45 10.14 2.38
CA GLN A 62 -17.90 10.56 3.71
C GLN A 62 -16.74 10.54 4.71
N ILE A 63 -15.99 9.43 4.78
CA ILE A 63 -14.82 9.31 5.64
C ILE A 63 -13.85 10.47 5.35
N THR A 64 -13.40 10.64 4.12
CA THR A 64 -12.44 11.71 3.77
C THR A 64 -12.99 13.11 4.07
N SER A 65 -14.28 13.38 3.85
CA SER A 65 -14.91 14.66 4.17
C SER A 65 -14.94 14.93 5.68
N ASP A 66 -15.36 13.95 6.49
CA ASP A 66 -15.42 14.08 7.95
C ASP A 66 -14.04 14.34 8.54
N ILE A 67 -13.02 13.66 8.01
CA ILE A 67 -11.63 13.84 8.43
C ILE A 67 -11.12 15.23 8.04
N THR A 68 -11.38 15.66 6.81
CA THR A 68 -10.95 16.96 6.30
C THR A 68 -11.60 18.12 7.07
N ARG A 69 -12.89 17.99 7.43
CA ARG A 69 -13.64 19.01 8.20
C ARG A 69 -13.06 19.27 9.58
N ASN A 70 -12.42 18.29 10.21
CA ASN A 70 -11.74 18.49 11.49
C ASN A 70 -10.49 19.40 11.36
N GLY A 71 -9.99 19.65 10.14
CA GLY A 71 -8.99 20.69 9.85
C GLY A 71 -7.55 20.38 10.27
N PHE A 72 -7.30 19.29 10.99
CA PHE A 72 -5.99 18.96 11.55
C PHE A 72 -5.02 18.26 10.59
N CYS A 73 -5.52 17.72 9.48
CA CYS A 73 -4.71 16.98 8.52
C CYS A 73 -5.09 17.27 7.06
N ASN A 74 -4.10 17.15 6.18
CA ASN A 74 -4.29 16.99 4.75
C ASN A 74 -4.58 15.50 4.47
N VAL A 75 -5.60 15.24 3.67
CA VAL A 75 -6.05 13.87 3.34
C VAL A 75 -5.81 13.62 1.86
N THR A 76 -5.06 12.57 1.54
CA THR A 76 -4.93 12.05 0.18
C THR A 76 -5.57 10.67 0.14
N CYS A 77 -6.45 10.42 -0.83
CA CYS A 77 -7.15 9.16 -0.99
C CYS A 77 -6.91 8.62 -2.40
N THR A 78 -6.39 7.40 -2.49
CA THR A 78 -6.03 6.76 -3.75
C THR A 78 -6.66 5.38 -3.83
N SER A 79 -7.32 5.08 -4.93
CA SER A 79 -7.94 3.78 -5.14
C SER A 79 -6.89 2.70 -5.39
N LEU A 80 -7.09 1.54 -4.80
CA LEU A 80 -6.20 0.38 -4.90
C LEU A 80 -6.94 -0.84 -5.45
N THR A 81 -6.17 -1.80 -5.90
CA THR A 81 -6.63 -3.18 -6.07
C THR A 81 -5.57 -4.15 -5.55
N HIS A 82 -6.01 -5.33 -5.09
CA HIS A 82 -5.08 -6.39 -4.72
C HIS A 82 -4.26 -6.82 -5.93
N LEU A 83 -3.01 -7.22 -5.69
CA LEU A 83 -2.14 -7.74 -6.74
C LEU A 83 -2.79 -8.89 -7.54
N GLU A 84 -3.46 -9.82 -6.84
CA GLU A 84 -4.18 -10.93 -7.47
C GLU A 84 -5.26 -10.47 -8.44
N SER A 85 -6.10 -9.53 -8.01
CA SER A 85 -7.18 -8.98 -8.82
C SER A 85 -6.62 -8.27 -10.05
N TRP A 86 -5.51 -7.54 -9.89
CA TRP A 86 -4.81 -6.92 -11.00
C TRP A 86 -4.25 -7.96 -12.00
N GLN A 87 -3.63 -9.03 -11.53
CA GLN A 87 -3.12 -10.08 -12.42
C GLN A 87 -4.22 -10.82 -13.19
N LYS A 88 -5.37 -11.06 -12.55
CA LYS A 88 -6.55 -11.60 -13.23
C LYS A 88 -7.02 -10.68 -14.37
N LEU A 89 -7.00 -9.36 -14.15
CA LEU A 89 -7.34 -8.39 -15.18
C LEU A 89 -6.36 -8.38 -16.36
N LEU A 90 -5.08 -8.65 -16.11
CA LEU A 90 -4.06 -8.77 -17.16
C LEU A 90 -4.14 -10.08 -17.95
N GLY A 91 -5.10 -10.97 -17.63
CA GLY A 91 -5.26 -12.25 -18.33
C GLY A 91 -4.24 -13.31 -17.91
N SER A 92 -3.49 -13.08 -16.82
CA SER A 92 -2.61 -14.10 -16.27
C SER A 92 -3.47 -15.26 -15.76
N SER A 93 -3.38 -16.41 -16.43
CA SER A 93 -4.22 -17.60 -16.27
C SER A 93 -4.03 -18.35 -14.95
N SER A 94 -3.41 -17.70 -13.98
CA SER A 94 -3.13 -18.27 -12.67
C SER A 94 -4.36 -18.17 -11.77
N SER A 95 -5.22 -19.16 -11.99
CA SER A 95 -6.32 -19.52 -11.13
C SER A 95 -5.84 -19.76 -9.69
N GLN A 96 -6.56 -19.14 -8.75
CA GLN A 96 -6.53 -19.40 -7.30
C GLN A 96 -5.19 -19.14 -6.58
N TYR A 97 -4.71 -17.90 -6.65
CA TYR A 97 -3.91 -17.39 -5.54
C TYR A 97 -4.84 -17.16 -4.34
N ASN A 98 -4.43 -17.68 -3.19
CA ASN A 98 -5.11 -17.49 -1.93
C ASN A 98 -4.00 -17.14 -0.95
N PHE A 99 -3.54 -15.88 -0.98
CA PHE A 99 -2.45 -15.42 -0.11
C PHE A 99 -2.96 -15.31 1.34
N PRO A 100 -2.59 -16.23 2.25
CA PRO A 100 -3.19 -16.28 3.56
C PRO A 100 -2.32 -15.55 4.58
N HIS A 101 -1.83 -14.35 4.27
CA HIS A 101 -0.92 -13.65 5.19
C HIS A 101 -1.40 -12.23 5.42
N ARG A 102 -2.10 -12.06 6.54
CA ARG A 102 -2.33 -10.75 7.16
C ARG A 102 -1.01 -10.30 7.76
N LEU A 103 -0.65 -9.03 7.57
CA LEU A 103 0.50 -8.40 8.24
C LEU A 103 0.48 -8.69 9.76
N SER A 104 1.41 -9.54 10.18
CA SER A 104 1.63 -10.00 11.55
C SER A 104 2.78 -9.21 12.17
N GLY A 105 2.57 -8.73 13.41
CA GLY A 105 3.51 -7.85 14.09
C GLY A 105 3.16 -6.36 14.02
N ASN A 106 4.12 -5.53 14.44
CA ASN A 106 3.93 -4.10 14.69
C ASN A 106 4.83 -3.19 13.86
N ASP A 107 6.01 -3.63 13.41
CA ASP A 107 6.94 -2.79 12.63
C ASP A 107 7.10 -3.32 11.22
N PHE A 108 6.75 -2.49 10.25
CA PHE A 108 6.76 -2.82 8.82
C PHE A 108 7.51 -1.77 8.03
N LEU A 109 8.01 -2.16 6.87
CA LEU A 109 8.41 -1.23 5.84
C LEU A 109 7.23 -1.06 4.88
N TRP A 110 6.74 0.18 4.78
CA TRP A 110 5.91 0.59 3.66
C TRP A 110 6.83 1.01 2.54
N PHE A 111 6.61 0.48 1.34
CA PHE A 111 7.36 0.89 0.18
C PHE A 111 6.43 1.27 -0.98
N GLU A 112 6.93 2.18 -1.78
CA GLU A 112 6.39 2.61 -3.05
C GLU A 112 7.37 2.21 -4.14
N VAL A 113 6.86 1.54 -5.17
CA VAL A 113 7.59 1.27 -6.41
C VAL A 113 6.85 1.95 -7.53
N GLY A 114 7.58 2.75 -8.31
CA GLY A 114 7.09 3.36 -9.53
C GLY A 114 8.12 3.26 -10.64
N TYR A 115 7.66 3.54 -11.85
CA TYR A 115 8.46 3.38 -13.06
C TYR A 115 8.59 4.72 -13.76
N ASP A 116 9.73 4.92 -14.40
CA ASP A 116 10.09 6.14 -15.07
C ASP A 116 9.25 6.36 -16.35
N HIS A 117 9.19 7.61 -16.81
CA HIS A 117 8.34 8.06 -17.90
C HIS A 117 8.72 7.50 -19.29
N GLY A 118 9.88 6.84 -19.41
CA GLY A 118 10.43 6.33 -20.67
C GLY A 118 9.91 4.98 -21.15
N ILE A 119 9.09 4.27 -20.36
CA ILE A 119 8.55 2.95 -20.70
C ILE A 119 7.08 3.05 -21.12
N SER A 120 6.69 2.32 -22.15
CA SER A 120 5.28 2.23 -22.55
C SER A 120 4.45 1.47 -21.51
N LYS A 121 3.12 1.62 -21.56
CA LYS A 121 2.22 0.89 -20.65
C LYS A 121 2.35 -0.62 -20.84
N ASP A 122 2.44 -1.06 -22.10
CA ASP A 122 2.51 -2.49 -22.43
C ASP A 122 3.84 -3.10 -21.97
N GLU A 123 4.97 -2.39 -22.15
CA GLU A 123 6.26 -2.81 -21.60
C GLU A 123 6.23 -2.87 -20.07
N PHE A 124 5.58 -1.90 -19.43
CA PHE A 124 5.37 -1.92 -17.98
C PHE A 124 4.54 -3.15 -17.57
N ASP A 125 3.43 -3.44 -18.24
CA ASP A 125 2.56 -4.56 -17.89
C ASP A 125 3.29 -5.92 -18.08
N ILE A 126 4.15 -6.05 -19.11
CA ILE A 126 4.97 -7.25 -19.36
C ILE A 126 6.07 -7.41 -18.30
N LEU A 127 6.85 -6.36 -18.06
CA LEU A 127 7.89 -6.37 -17.02
C LEU A 127 7.24 -6.72 -15.69
N TRP A 128 6.11 -6.11 -15.39
CA TRP A 128 5.35 -6.36 -14.19
C TRP A 128 4.88 -7.80 -14.06
N GLU A 129 4.29 -8.39 -15.10
CA GLU A 129 3.88 -9.79 -15.07
C GLU A 129 5.07 -10.71 -14.71
N ARG A 130 6.23 -10.50 -15.35
CA ARG A 130 7.43 -11.29 -15.07
C ARG A 130 7.97 -11.10 -13.66
N GLY A 131 8.06 -9.85 -13.19
CA GLY A 131 8.56 -9.53 -11.85
C GLY A 131 7.64 -10.06 -10.75
N THR A 132 6.33 -10.00 -10.97
CA THR A 132 5.34 -10.47 -10.00
C THR A 132 5.24 -11.98 -9.91
N GLN A 133 5.44 -12.72 -11.01
CA GLN A 133 5.41 -14.19 -10.96
C GLN A 133 6.45 -14.78 -9.99
N SER A 134 7.67 -14.26 -10.00
CA SER A 134 8.75 -14.70 -9.08
C SER A 134 8.38 -14.42 -7.62
N MET A 135 7.89 -13.22 -7.33
CA MET A 135 7.48 -12.82 -5.99
C MET A 135 6.28 -13.61 -5.48
N ILE A 136 5.33 -13.92 -6.35
CA ILE A 136 4.15 -14.73 -6.03
C ILE A 136 4.54 -16.15 -5.68
N HIS A 137 5.55 -16.71 -6.35
CA HIS A 137 6.08 -18.01 -6.02
C HIS A 137 6.64 -18.05 -4.58
N GLN A 138 7.43 -17.05 -4.19
CA GLN A 138 7.99 -16.94 -2.83
C GLN A 138 6.92 -16.68 -1.77
N LEU A 139 5.93 -15.84 -2.09
CA LEU A 139 4.74 -15.61 -1.27
C LEU A 139 3.99 -16.92 -0.99
N ARG A 140 3.80 -17.75 -2.02
CA ARG A 140 3.13 -19.04 -1.91
C ARG A 140 3.89 -20.01 -1.02
N GLU A 141 5.23 -19.97 -1.07
CA GLU A 141 6.09 -20.81 -0.24
C GLU A 141 6.23 -20.31 1.20
N GLY A 142 5.58 -19.18 1.54
CA GLY A 142 5.65 -18.57 2.88
C GLY A 142 7.04 -18.04 3.21
N GLN A 143 7.88 -17.82 2.19
CA GLN A 143 9.26 -17.35 2.36
C GLN A 143 9.31 -15.86 2.69
N ILE A 144 8.33 -15.10 2.21
CA ILE A 144 8.23 -13.66 2.41
C ILE A 144 6.83 -13.29 2.92
N GLU A 145 6.78 -12.34 3.85
CA GLU A 145 5.54 -11.74 4.35
C GLU A 145 5.39 -10.35 3.73
N ILE A 146 4.59 -10.24 2.68
CA ILE A 146 4.42 -9.00 1.94
C ILE A 146 2.98 -8.85 1.44
N GLU A 147 2.37 -7.69 1.65
CA GLU A 147 1.10 -7.33 1.05
C GLU A 147 1.31 -6.25 0.01
N ILE A 148 0.81 -6.47 -1.22
CA ILE A 148 1.04 -5.57 -2.36
C ILE A 148 -0.27 -5.16 -3.00
N PHE A 149 -0.35 -3.88 -3.28
CA PHE A 149 -1.49 -3.20 -3.85
C PHE A 149 -1.08 -2.46 -5.11
N LYS A 150 -1.87 -2.65 -6.17
CA LYS A 150 -1.75 -1.86 -7.39
C LYS A 150 -2.54 -0.58 -7.23
N VAL A 151 -1.87 0.55 -7.45
CA VAL A 151 -2.50 1.87 -7.46
C VAL A 151 -3.26 2.05 -8.76
N LEU A 152 -4.58 2.27 -8.71
CA LEU A 152 -5.39 2.40 -9.92
C LEU A 152 -5.13 3.75 -10.62
N GLY A 153 -4.95 3.72 -11.94
CA GLY A 153 -4.67 4.91 -12.75
C GLY A 153 -3.23 5.43 -12.71
N GLU A 154 -2.37 4.87 -11.86
CA GLU A 154 -0.97 5.28 -11.73
C GLU A 154 -0.01 4.15 -12.13
N ARG A 155 1.23 4.46 -12.53
CA ARG A 155 2.30 3.45 -12.76
C ARG A 155 3.05 3.14 -11.48
N ARG A 156 2.30 2.83 -10.42
CA ARG A 156 2.78 2.75 -9.05
C ARG A 156 2.16 1.58 -8.29
N LEU A 157 2.87 1.16 -7.26
CA LEU A 157 2.53 0.09 -6.34
C LEU A 157 2.81 0.53 -4.91
N TYR A 158 1.98 0.07 -4.00
CA TYR A 158 2.28 0.14 -2.57
C TYR A 158 2.41 -1.26 -2.02
N GLY A 159 3.39 -1.45 -1.14
CA GLY A 159 3.49 -2.68 -0.40
C GLY A 159 3.91 -2.48 1.05
N PHE A 160 3.62 -3.49 1.85
CA PHE A 160 3.91 -3.55 3.27
C PHE A 160 4.58 -4.88 3.57
N THR A 161 5.68 -4.87 4.30
CA THR A 161 6.43 -6.09 4.60
C THR A 161 7.25 -5.93 5.87
N SER A 162 7.71 -7.03 6.47
CA SER A 162 8.68 -6.98 7.56
C SER A 162 10.05 -6.51 7.05
N LYS A 163 10.91 -5.98 7.94
CA LYS A 163 12.27 -5.58 7.55
C LYS A 163 13.07 -6.73 6.95
N LYS A 164 12.97 -7.93 7.53
CA LYS A 164 13.64 -9.14 7.03
C LYS A 164 13.16 -9.50 5.62
N SER A 165 11.84 -9.61 5.44
CA SER A 165 11.26 -9.93 4.14
C SER A 165 11.52 -8.85 3.09
N TYR A 166 11.70 -7.59 3.49
CA TYR A 166 12.12 -6.52 2.59
C TYR A 166 13.55 -6.68 2.09
N GLU A 167 14.50 -7.07 2.94
CA GLU A 167 15.90 -7.30 2.55
C GLU A 167 15.99 -8.49 1.58
N ASP A 168 15.25 -9.57 1.87
CA ASP A 168 15.11 -10.72 0.98
C ASP A 168 14.45 -10.32 -0.35
N TRP A 169 13.33 -9.57 -0.28
CA TRP A 169 12.63 -9.04 -1.45
C TRP A 169 13.53 -8.14 -2.30
N GLU A 170 14.29 -7.24 -1.68
CA GLU A 170 15.23 -6.38 -2.36
C GLU A 170 16.26 -7.20 -3.12
N THR A 171 16.85 -8.22 -2.48
CA THR A 171 17.78 -9.17 -3.10
C THR A 171 17.19 -9.82 -4.36
N HIS A 172 15.92 -10.20 -4.33
CA HIS A 172 15.24 -10.84 -5.46
C HIS A 172 14.77 -9.86 -6.54
N LEU A 173 14.49 -8.61 -6.17
CA LEU A 173 14.16 -7.54 -7.12
C LEU A 173 15.38 -7.03 -7.89
N TRP A 174 16.61 -7.31 -7.46
CA TRP A 174 17.80 -6.99 -8.28
C TRP A 174 17.81 -7.72 -9.64
N ASN A 175 17.09 -8.84 -9.77
CA ASN A 175 16.85 -9.46 -11.08
C ASN A 175 15.90 -8.64 -11.98
N PHE A 176 15.21 -7.64 -11.41
CA PHE A 176 14.30 -6.71 -12.07
C PHE A 176 14.99 -5.40 -12.49
N GLN A 177 16.09 -5.03 -11.83
CA GLN A 177 16.82 -3.75 -11.99
C GLN A 177 17.87 -3.73 -13.11
N ALA A 178 17.88 -4.71 -14.03
CA ALA A 178 18.78 -4.64 -15.18
C ALA A 178 18.49 -3.43 -16.12
N GLU A 179 17.42 -2.66 -15.86
CA GLU A 179 17.13 -1.39 -16.51
C GLU A 179 16.87 -0.30 -15.45
N ASP A 180 17.68 0.76 -15.41
CA ASP A 180 17.67 1.91 -14.47
C ASP A 180 16.37 2.76 -14.44
N LYS A 181 15.20 2.16 -14.66
CA LYS A 181 13.91 2.83 -14.91
C LYS A 181 12.90 2.66 -13.78
N ILE A 182 13.32 2.11 -12.65
CA ILE A 182 12.44 1.84 -11.50
C ILE A 182 12.95 2.66 -10.33
N TYR A 183 12.08 3.53 -9.80
CA TYR A 183 12.34 4.21 -8.54
C TYR A 183 11.60 3.50 -7.41
N LYS A 184 12.23 3.49 -6.25
CA LYS A 184 11.72 2.84 -5.06
C LYS A 184 11.99 3.73 -3.85
N ASN A 185 10.96 3.91 -3.03
CA ASN A 185 11.05 4.59 -1.76
C ASN A 185 10.48 3.68 -0.68
N ALA A 186 11.22 3.46 0.39
CA ALA A 186 10.72 2.72 1.55
C ALA A 186 10.82 3.56 2.81
N LYS A 187 9.80 3.44 3.66
CA LYS A 187 9.65 4.16 4.91
C LYS A 187 9.25 3.18 6.00
N LEU A 188 9.85 3.34 7.18
CA LEU A 188 9.47 2.56 8.35
C LEU A 188 8.11 3.05 8.85
N VAL A 189 7.21 2.09 9.10
CA VAL A 189 5.88 2.33 9.61
C VAL A 189 5.58 1.37 10.75
N THR A 190 4.87 1.86 11.76
CA THR A 190 4.48 1.07 12.93
C THR A 190 2.96 0.98 12.98
N LYS A 191 2.43 -0.23 13.18
CA LYS A 191 1.00 -0.50 13.33
C LYS A 191 0.50 0.13 14.63
N ILE A 192 -0.68 0.73 14.58
CA ILE A 192 -1.30 1.48 15.69
C ILE A 192 -2.73 1.04 15.93
#